data_AF-A0A1B1B0P1-F1
#
_entry.id   AF-A0A1B1B0P1-F1
#
_cell.length_a   1.000
_cell.length_b   1.000
_cell.length_c   1.000
_cell.angle_alpha   90.00
_cell.angle_beta   90.00
_cell.angle_gamma   90.00
#
_symmetry.space_group_name_H-M   'P 1'
#
loop_
_entity.id
_entity.type
_entity.pdbx_description
1 polymer ?
#
loop_
_entity_poly.entity_id
_entity_poly.type
_entity_poly.pdbx_seq_one_letter_code
_entity_poly.pdbx_strand_id
1 'polypeptide(L)'
;MREEIFGPTLSILTVADLDEAIAFVNERDKPLALYAFTDTDSTKRRLTAETSSGGLDFGLPMHHLAVPPLPFDDVGESGMGNYHGRYSIGTFSHRKAVLDVPLS
;
A
#
# COMPACT_ATOMS: atom_id res chain seq x y z
N MET A 1 -16.90 -1.94 -12.44
CA MET A 1 -15.51 -1.91 -11.93
C MET A 1 -15.05 -3.34 -11.66
N ARG A 2 -14.75 -4.10 -12.71
CA ARG A 2 -14.33 -5.52 -12.60
C ARG A 2 -12.87 -5.74 -12.99
N GLU A 3 -12.33 -4.80 -13.76
CA GLU A 3 -10.98 -4.82 -14.29
C GLU A 3 -10.35 -3.44 -14.09
N GLU A 4 -9.04 -3.39 -14.18
CA GLU A 4 -8.28 -2.15 -14.15
C GLU A 4 -8.58 -1.31 -15.39
N ILE A 5 -8.88 -0.01 -15.19
CA ILE A 5 -9.33 0.87 -16.27
C ILE A 5 -8.18 1.24 -17.22
N PHE A 6 -6.99 1.53 -16.68
CA PHE A 6 -5.77 1.94 -17.40
C PHE A 6 -5.98 2.96 -18.54
N GLY A 7 -6.90 3.92 -18.32
CA GLY A 7 -7.35 4.87 -19.32
C GLY A 7 -8.02 6.11 -18.71
N PRO A 8 -8.42 7.10 -19.53
CA PRO A 8 -8.85 8.42 -19.08
C PRO A 8 -10.31 8.45 -18.58
N THR A 9 -10.74 7.42 -17.86
CA THR A 9 -12.11 7.27 -17.36
C THR A 9 -12.10 7.16 -15.84
N LEU A 10 -12.87 8.01 -15.15
CA LEU A 10 -13.04 7.97 -13.70
C LEU A 10 -14.48 7.54 -13.36
N SER A 11 -14.63 6.34 -12.80
CA SER A 11 -15.93 5.85 -12.33
C SER A 11 -16.22 6.35 -10.92
N ILE A 12 -17.41 6.90 -10.70
CA ILE A 12 -17.86 7.40 -9.39
C ILE A 12 -18.90 6.43 -8.84
N LEU A 13 -18.68 5.92 -7.63
CA LEU A 13 -19.63 5.11 -6.88
C LEU A 13 -19.91 5.83 -5.56
N THR A 14 -21.19 6.04 -5.26
CA THR A 14 -21.62 6.55 -3.96
C THR A 14 -21.87 5.38 -3.02
N VAL A 15 -21.44 5.53 -1.77
CA VAL A 15 -21.70 4.62 -0.66
C VAL A 15 -22.36 5.40 0.47
N ALA A 16 -23.08 4.72 1.36
CA ALA A 16 -23.81 5.33 2.46
C ALA A 16 -22.86 5.91 3.53
N ASP A 17 -21.79 5.20 3.86
CA ASP A 17 -20.86 5.55 4.93
C ASP A 17 -19.47 4.92 4.76
N LEU A 18 -18.61 5.13 5.76
CA LEU A 18 -17.25 4.61 5.80
C LEU A 18 -17.21 3.07 5.91
N ASP A 19 -18.20 2.46 6.57
CA ASP A 19 -18.23 1.01 6.74
C ASP A 19 -18.49 0.32 5.40
N GLU A 20 -19.43 0.85 4.61
CA GLU A 20 -19.68 0.39 3.25
C GLU A 20 -18.47 0.64 2.32
N ALA A 21 -17.77 1.77 2.45
CA ALA A 21 -16.54 2.03 1.71
C ALA A 21 -15.45 0.99 2.01
N ILE A 22 -15.20 0.70 3.29
CA ILE A 22 -14.18 -0.27 3.72
C ILE A 22 -14.55 -1.68 3.26
N ALA A 23 -15.82 -2.07 3.42
CA ALA A 23 -16.32 -3.36 2.93
C ALA A 23 -16.14 -3.49 1.41
N PHE A 24 -16.48 -2.44 0.66
CA PHE A 24 -16.33 -2.42 -0.79
C PHE A 24 -14.87 -2.61 -1.22
N VAL A 25 -13.91 -1.98 -0.55
CA VAL A 25 -12.48 -2.19 -0.85
C VAL A 25 -12.04 -3.62 -0.50
N ASN A 26 -12.45 -4.14 0.65
CA ASN A 26 -11.99 -5.44 1.15
C ASN A 26 -12.60 -6.64 0.43
N GLU A 27 -13.74 -6.49 -0.24
CA GLU A 27 -14.35 -7.54 -1.08
C GLU A 27 -13.62 -7.75 -2.42
N ARG A 28 -12.55 -7.00 -2.68
CA ARG A 28 -11.79 -7.02 -3.93
C ARG A 28 -10.33 -7.35 -3.67
N ASP A 29 -9.62 -7.64 -4.74
CA ASP A 29 -8.18 -7.84 -4.69
C ASP A 29 -7.48 -6.59 -4.14
N LYS A 30 -6.44 -6.82 -3.35
CA LYS A 30 -5.71 -5.75 -2.66
C LYS A 30 -5.07 -4.81 -3.69
N PRO A 31 -5.41 -3.52 -3.68
CA PRO A 31 -4.89 -2.59 -4.65
C PRO A 31 -3.45 -2.21 -4.35
N LEU A 32 -2.72 -1.82 -5.40
CA LEU A 32 -1.38 -1.23 -5.26
C LEU A 32 -1.40 0.03 -4.37
N ALA A 33 -2.36 0.92 -4.60
CA ALA A 33 -2.50 2.15 -3.84
C ALA A 33 -3.95 2.41 -3.46
N LEU A 34 -4.16 2.87 -2.23
CA LEU A 34 -5.43 3.40 -1.74
C LEU A 34 -5.25 4.89 -1.47
N TYR A 35 -6.24 5.69 -1.88
CA TYR A 35 -6.22 7.14 -1.69
C TYR A 35 -7.47 7.58 -0.94
N ALA A 36 -7.29 8.38 0.10
CA ALA A 36 -8.39 8.90 0.89
C ALA A 36 -8.28 10.41 1.09
N PHE A 37 -9.41 11.11 0.97
CA PHE A 37 -9.49 12.54 1.20
C PHE A 37 -10.33 12.79 2.45
N THR A 38 -9.66 13.07 3.57
CA THR A 38 -10.32 13.33 4.85
C THR A 38 -9.36 14.04 5.82
N ASP A 39 -9.90 14.92 6.64
CA ASP A 39 -9.18 15.53 7.77
C ASP A 39 -9.51 14.85 9.11
N THR A 40 -10.38 13.84 9.12
CA THR A 40 -10.84 13.19 10.34
C THR A 40 -9.88 12.08 10.78
N ASP A 41 -9.25 12.24 11.94
CA ASP A 41 -8.26 11.27 12.45
C ASP A 41 -8.84 9.88 12.78
N SER A 42 -10.12 9.79 13.16
CA SER A 42 -10.78 8.49 13.30
C SER A 42 -10.88 7.78 11.95
N THR A 43 -11.30 8.49 10.89
CA THR A 43 -11.38 7.95 9.53
C THR A 43 -10.02 7.50 9.01
N LYS A 44 -8.97 8.31 9.21
CA LYS A 44 -7.59 7.93 8.85
C LYS A 44 -7.16 6.64 9.53
N ARG A 45 -7.33 6.54 10.85
CA ARG A 45 -6.98 5.35 11.63
C ARG A 45 -7.74 4.11 11.16
N ARG A 46 -9.04 4.24 10.92
CA ARG A 46 -9.87 3.13 10.44
C ARG A 46 -9.44 2.64 9.08
N LEU A 47 -9.25 3.53 8.10
CA LEU A 47 -8.76 3.16 6.78
C LEU A 47 -7.39 2.45 6.84
N THR A 48 -6.47 2.94 7.67
CA THR A 48 -5.16 2.31 7.87
C THR A 48 -5.24 0.92 8.51
N ALA A 49 -6.16 0.72 9.46
CA ALA A 49 -6.24 -0.53 10.22
C ALA A 49 -7.14 -1.59 9.58
N GLU A 50 -8.15 -1.17 8.83
CA GLU A 50 -9.23 -2.03 8.34
C GLU A 50 -9.12 -2.33 6.83
N THR A 51 -8.13 -1.80 6.13
CA THR A 51 -7.87 -2.11 4.70
C THR A 51 -6.44 -2.60 4.47
N SER A 52 -6.18 -3.19 3.30
CA SER A 52 -4.84 -3.66 2.91
C SER A 52 -4.54 -3.24 1.47
N SER A 53 -3.44 -2.52 1.27
CA SER A 53 -2.92 -2.05 -0.01
C SER A 53 -1.39 -1.95 0.05
N GLY A 54 -0.74 -1.77 -1.12
CA GLY A 54 0.70 -1.54 -1.18
C GLY A 54 1.11 -0.19 -0.54
N GLY A 55 0.33 0.86 -0.81
CA GLY A 55 0.43 2.18 -0.18
C GLY A 55 -0.93 2.79 0.16
N LEU A 56 -0.95 3.72 1.11
CA LEU A 56 -2.13 4.50 1.50
C LEU A 56 -1.74 5.97 1.67
N ASP A 57 -2.31 6.84 0.83
CA ASP A 57 -2.07 8.28 0.92
C ASP A 57 -3.34 9.02 1.35
N PHE A 58 -3.15 10.05 2.17
CA PHE A 58 -4.19 10.99 2.56
C PHE A 58 -4.00 12.33 1.85
N GLY A 59 -5.00 12.76 1.09
CA GLY A 59 -5.08 14.10 0.50
C GLY A 59 -4.23 14.35 -0.76
N LEU A 60 -3.31 13.44 -1.11
CA LEU A 60 -2.40 13.64 -2.23
C LEU A 60 -2.03 12.33 -2.93
N PRO A 61 -2.76 11.95 -4.00
CA PRO A 61 -2.50 10.71 -4.73
C PRO A 61 -1.10 10.67 -5.37
N MET A 62 -0.57 9.46 -5.55
CA MET A 62 0.71 9.12 -6.18
C MET A 62 1.98 9.66 -5.50
N HIS A 63 1.88 10.55 -4.52
CA HIS A 63 3.06 11.25 -4.02
C HIS A 63 3.95 10.37 -3.14
N HIS A 64 3.44 9.29 -2.54
CA HIS A 64 4.28 8.32 -1.83
C HIS A 64 5.40 7.75 -2.72
N LEU A 65 5.19 7.65 -4.04
CA LEU A 65 6.18 7.19 -5.02
C LEU A 65 7.44 8.07 -5.06
N ALA A 66 7.30 9.36 -4.73
CA ALA A 66 8.37 10.34 -4.77
C ALA A 66 9.09 10.52 -3.42
N VAL A 67 8.79 9.68 -2.40
CA VAL A 67 9.36 9.79 -1.05
C VAL A 67 10.36 8.64 -0.81
N PRO A 68 11.69 8.87 -0.98
CA PRO A 68 12.70 7.80 -0.92
C PRO A 68 12.74 6.94 0.35
N PRO A 69 12.39 7.48 1.54
CA PRO A 69 12.30 6.67 2.76
C PRO A 69 11.11 5.70 2.83
N LEU A 70 10.09 5.87 1.98
CA LEU A 70 8.95 4.96 1.89
C LEU A 70 9.24 3.84 0.89
N PRO A 71 8.90 2.58 1.22
CA PRO A 71 8.98 1.51 0.25
C PRO A 71 7.88 1.72 -0.79
N PHE A 72 8.19 1.46 -2.04
CA PHE A 72 7.16 1.12 -3.01
C PHE A 72 6.97 -0.39 -2.93
N ASP A 73 5.79 -0.81 -2.49
CA ASP A 73 5.49 -2.17 -2.05
C ASP A 73 4.21 -2.65 -2.71
N ASP A 74 4.18 -3.95 -2.98
CA ASP A 74 3.03 -4.64 -3.55
C ASP A 74 2.52 -5.67 -2.54
N VAL A 75 1.22 -5.95 -2.55
CA VAL A 75 0.61 -6.95 -1.66
C VAL A 75 -0.50 -7.75 -2.36
N GLY A 76 -0.45 -9.08 -2.23
CA GLY A 76 -1.46 -9.96 -2.81
C GLY A 76 -1.39 -9.96 -4.34
N GLU A 77 -2.52 -9.80 -5.02
CA GLU A 77 -2.58 -9.77 -6.48
C GLU A 77 -1.93 -8.53 -7.10
N SER A 78 -1.61 -7.50 -6.31
CA SER A 78 -0.82 -6.34 -6.79
C SER A 78 0.68 -6.66 -6.95
N GLY A 79 1.18 -7.76 -6.36
CA GLY A 79 2.57 -8.18 -6.44
C GLY A 79 3.18 -8.60 -5.10
N MET A 80 4.52 -8.73 -5.08
CA MET A 80 5.27 -9.05 -3.86
C MET A 80 6.62 -8.37 -3.78
N GLY A 81 7.03 -8.03 -2.54
CA GLY A 81 8.30 -7.40 -2.26
C GLY A 81 8.24 -5.89 -2.48
N ASN A 82 9.37 -5.22 -2.19
CA ASN A 82 9.45 -3.78 -2.28
C ASN A 82 10.81 -3.31 -2.78
N TYR A 83 10.85 -2.06 -3.21
CA TYR A 83 12.08 -1.35 -3.49
C TYR A 83 11.94 0.12 -3.14
N HIS A 84 12.86 0.94 -3.63
CA HIS A 84 13.08 2.37 -3.36
C HIS A 84 14.08 2.61 -2.23
N GLY A 85 14.99 3.57 -2.42
CA GLY A 85 16.03 3.92 -1.44
C GLY A 85 16.74 2.72 -0.83
N ARG A 86 16.71 2.61 0.50
CA ARG A 86 17.33 1.51 1.26
C ARG A 86 16.67 0.14 1.01
N TYR A 87 15.40 0.11 0.62
CA TYR A 87 14.68 -1.14 0.36
C TYR A 87 15.22 -1.81 -0.90
N SER A 88 15.58 -1.04 -1.94
CA SER A 88 16.28 -1.56 -3.11
C SER A 88 17.58 -2.28 -2.73
N ILE A 89 18.37 -1.72 -1.81
CA ILE A 89 19.59 -2.38 -1.34
C ILE A 89 19.25 -3.70 -0.67
N GLY A 90 18.21 -3.74 0.17
CA GLY A 90 17.72 -4.97 0.78
C GLY A 90 17.29 -6.03 -0.24
N THR A 91 16.53 -5.61 -1.26
CA THR A 91 15.97 -6.48 -2.30
C THR A 91 17.02 -7.04 -3.24
N PHE A 92 18.04 -6.24 -3.58
CA PHE A 92 19.12 -6.65 -4.49
C PHE A 92 20.38 -7.16 -3.77
N SER A 93 20.30 -7.41 -2.45
CA SER A 93 21.39 -7.97 -1.66
C SER A 93 21.00 -9.28 -1.00
N HIS A 94 21.95 -10.20 -0.90
CA HIS A 94 21.81 -11.38 -0.04
C HIS A 94 22.24 -11.04 1.40
N ARG A 95 21.30 -11.11 2.35
CA ARG A 95 21.60 -10.96 3.78
C ARG A 95 22.20 -12.25 4.35
N LYS A 96 23.54 -12.35 4.31
CA LYS A 96 24.29 -13.52 4.78
C LYS A 96 24.41 -13.54 6.30
N ALA A 97 23.85 -14.55 6.95
CA ALA A 97 24.07 -14.81 8.37
C ALA A 97 25.50 -15.32 8.62
N VAL A 98 26.16 -14.78 9.65
CA VAL A 98 27.48 -15.23 10.12
C VAL A 98 27.41 -15.35 11.64
N LEU A 99 27.78 -16.53 12.15
CA LEU A 99 27.93 -16.81 13.57
C LEU A 99 29.37 -17.26 13.79
N ASP A 100 30.07 -16.62 14.71
CA ASP A 100 31.43 -16.96 15.12
C ASP A 100 31.42 -17.29 16.61
N VAL A 101 31.70 -18.55 16.95
CA VAL A 101 31.75 -19.03 18.34
C VAL A 101 33.19 -19.43 18.65
N PRO A 102 33.79 -18.89 19.73
CA PRO A 102 35.14 -19.26 20.13
C PRO A 102 35.30 -20.77 20.32
N LEU A 103 36.42 -21.31 19.83
CA LEU A 103 36.73 -22.74 19.89
C LEU A 103 37.37 -23.18 21.22
N SER A 104 37.66 -22.22 22.11
CA SER A 104 38.30 -22.43 23.41
C SER A 104 37.53 -21.74 24.52
#